data_AF-A0A7S3VVL2-F1
#
_entry.id   AF-A0A7S3VVL2-F1
#
_cell.length_a   1.000
_cell.length_b   1.000
_cell.length_c   1.000
_cell.angle_alpha   90.00
_cell.angle_beta   90.00
_cell.angle_gamma   90.00
#
_symmetry.space_group_name_H-M   'P 1'
#
loop_
_entity.id
_entity.type
_entity.pdbx_description
1 polymer ?
#
loop_
_entity_poly.entity_id
_entity_poly.type
_entity_poly.pdbx_seq_one_letter_code
_entity_poly.pdbx_strand_id
1 'polypeptide(L)'
;MCDVRVTRCDSSAPSAVVMLFGWLGATHSQLKEYSMLYHDGGACTVRATASMLDTMRTPRLLATGLAMLRAAAALLASLPPCTPLVVHVFSGGGALVWEALRDASFAVGDGCFDGSASDAALLRLLRRRVRAEIFDSAPCRPLFGAAAVTARPACARWLLLQL
;
A
#
# COMPACT_ATOMS: atom_id res chain seq x y z
N MET A 1 -5.91 8.56 -14.92
CA MET A 1 -6.68 8.42 -13.65
C MET A 1 -6.57 6.95 -13.27
N CYS A 2 -6.15 6.62 -12.05
CA CYS A 2 -5.98 5.21 -11.64
C CYS A 2 -7.34 4.52 -11.48
N ASP A 3 -7.51 3.32 -12.02
CA ASP A 3 -8.68 2.48 -11.77
C ASP A 3 -8.43 1.67 -10.48
N VAL A 4 -9.25 1.88 -9.46
CA VAL A 4 -9.17 1.20 -8.16
C VAL A 4 -10.32 0.22 -8.07
N ARG A 5 -10.01 -1.05 -7.82
CA ARG A 5 -11.00 -2.12 -7.63
C ARG A 5 -10.91 -2.73 -6.26
N VAL A 6 -12.07 -3.04 -5.71
CA VAL A 6 -12.22 -3.70 -4.42
C VAL A 6 -12.75 -5.11 -4.65
N THR A 7 -12.16 -6.09 -3.98
CA THR A 7 -12.71 -7.45 -3.86
C THR A 7 -12.97 -7.68 -2.37
N ARG A 8 -14.24 -7.85 -2.01
CA ARG A 8 -14.63 -8.20 -0.64
C ARG A 8 -14.41 -9.69 -0.43
N CYS A 9 -14.15 -10.10 0.81
CA CYS A 9 -14.31 -11.49 1.21
C CYS A 9 -15.75 -11.74 1.66
N ASP A 10 -16.14 -13.01 1.69
CA ASP A 10 -17.49 -13.41 2.09
C ASP A 10 -17.67 -13.42 3.62
N SER A 11 -16.56 -13.38 4.37
CA SER A 11 -16.57 -13.31 5.83
C SER A 11 -17.00 -11.94 6.35
N SER A 12 -17.85 -11.92 7.38
CA SER A 12 -18.17 -10.73 8.18
C SER A 12 -17.02 -10.27 9.08
N ALA A 13 -16.00 -11.11 9.26
CA ALA A 13 -14.76 -10.82 9.97
C ALA A 13 -13.56 -11.23 9.10
N PRO A 14 -13.14 -10.37 8.14
CA PRO A 14 -12.01 -10.64 7.27
C PRO A 14 -10.71 -10.76 8.09
N SER A 15 -9.79 -11.63 7.64
CA SER A 15 -8.48 -11.78 8.27
C SER A 15 -7.61 -10.53 8.10
N ALA A 16 -7.77 -9.80 6.99
CA ALA A 16 -7.10 -8.54 6.69
C ALA A 16 -7.82 -7.75 5.58
N VAL A 17 -7.41 -6.50 5.42
CA VAL A 17 -7.55 -5.75 4.16
C VAL A 17 -6.17 -5.65 3.52
N VAL A 18 -6.02 -6.06 2.26
CA VAL A 18 -4.74 -6.06 1.56
C VAL A 18 -4.75 -5.06 0.42
N MET A 19 -3.79 -4.13 0.40
CA MET A 19 -3.56 -3.23 -0.73
C MET A 19 -2.53 -3.85 -1.69
N LEU A 20 -2.95 -4.13 -2.92
CA LEU A 20 -2.12 -4.70 -3.98
C LEU A 20 -1.61 -3.59 -4.90
N PHE A 21 -0.37 -3.18 -4.71
CA PHE A 21 0.30 -2.19 -5.55
C PHE A 21 0.95 -2.89 -6.73
N GLY A 22 0.25 -2.89 -7.88
CA GLY A 22 0.72 -3.54 -9.10
C GLY A 22 1.95 -2.88 -9.74
N TRP A 23 2.57 -3.61 -10.65
CA TRP A 23 3.70 -3.14 -11.45
C TRP A 23 3.28 -2.16 -12.57
N LEU A 24 4.28 -1.59 -13.24
CA LEU A 24 4.10 -0.69 -14.38
C LEU A 24 3.35 -1.42 -15.50
N GLY A 25 2.16 -0.93 -15.87
CA GLY A 25 1.34 -1.55 -16.92
C GLY A 25 0.63 -2.84 -16.50
N ALA A 26 0.56 -3.14 -15.19
CA ALA A 26 -0.27 -4.23 -14.68
C ALA A 26 -1.72 -4.04 -15.11
N THR A 27 -2.37 -5.14 -15.51
CA THR A 27 -3.80 -5.16 -15.81
C THR A 27 -4.59 -5.64 -14.60
N HIS A 28 -5.88 -5.29 -14.55
CA HIS A 28 -6.76 -5.80 -13.51
C HIS A 28 -6.97 -7.31 -13.57
N SER A 29 -6.79 -7.95 -14.73
CA SER A 29 -6.87 -9.40 -14.85
C SER A 29 -5.74 -10.06 -14.07
N GLN A 30 -4.51 -9.57 -14.25
CA GLN A 30 -3.34 -10.11 -13.55
C GLN A 30 -3.43 -9.87 -12.04
N LEU A 31 -3.82 -8.67 -11.60
CA LEU A 31 -4.00 -8.38 -10.18
C LEU A 31 -5.20 -9.11 -9.56
N LYS A 32 -6.16 -9.59 -10.36
CA LYS A 32 -7.31 -10.37 -9.88
C LYS A 32 -6.87 -11.73 -9.36
N GLU A 33 -5.90 -12.37 -10.00
CA GLU A 33 -5.36 -13.67 -9.54
C GLU A 33 -4.78 -13.56 -8.14
N TYR A 34 -3.97 -12.52 -7.89
CA TYR A 34 -3.47 -12.23 -6.55
C TYR A 34 -4.57 -11.89 -5.55
N SER A 35 -5.60 -11.15 -5.96
CA SER A 35 -6.76 -10.92 -5.11
C SER A 35 -7.48 -12.21 -4.72
N MET A 36 -7.56 -13.20 -5.61
CA MET A 36 -8.18 -14.49 -5.30
C MET A 36 -7.37 -15.25 -4.24
N LEU A 37 -6.05 -15.24 -4.31
CA LEU A 37 -5.20 -15.87 -3.28
C LEU A 37 -5.49 -15.33 -1.87
N TYR A 38 -5.67 -14.01 -1.75
CA TYR A 38 -6.03 -13.39 -0.48
C TYR A 38 -7.49 -13.62 -0.09
N HIS A 39 -8.40 -13.65 -1.07
CA HIS A 39 -9.81 -13.95 -0.83
C HIS A 39 -9.99 -15.37 -0.28
N ASP A 40 -9.29 -16.36 -0.85
CA ASP A 40 -9.29 -17.74 -0.37
C ASP A 40 -8.71 -17.85 1.06
N GLY A 41 -7.80 -16.94 1.42
CA GLY A 41 -7.30 -16.73 2.79
C GLY A 41 -8.20 -15.87 3.70
N GLY A 42 -9.41 -15.56 3.27
CA GLY A 42 -10.41 -14.81 4.05
C GLY A 42 -10.14 -13.30 4.15
N ALA A 43 -9.31 -12.72 3.28
CA ALA A 43 -8.99 -11.30 3.28
C ALA A 43 -9.73 -10.51 2.19
N CYS A 44 -10.06 -9.26 2.49
CA CYS A 44 -10.49 -8.30 1.47
C CYS A 44 -9.28 -7.73 0.74
N THR A 45 -9.42 -7.36 -0.52
CA THR A 45 -8.35 -6.70 -1.27
C THR A 45 -8.78 -5.41 -1.95
N VAL A 46 -7.85 -4.47 -2.04
CA VAL A 46 -7.93 -3.24 -2.83
C VAL A 46 -6.77 -3.26 -3.79
N ARG A 47 -7.05 -3.16 -5.09
CA ARG A 47 -6.03 -3.18 -6.14
C ARG A 47 -6.19 -1.97 -7.04
N ALA A 48 -5.09 -1.42 -7.50
CA ALA A 48 -5.12 -0.40 -8.54
C ALA A 48 -4.16 -0.74 -9.67
N THR A 49 -4.54 -0.32 -10.87
CA THR A 49 -3.64 -0.27 -12.02
C THR A 49 -3.32 1.18 -12.33
N ALA A 50 -2.05 1.48 -12.56
CA ALA A 50 -1.62 2.78 -13.06
C ALA A 50 -1.03 2.60 -14.45
N SER A 51 -1.35 3.53 -15.36
CA SER A 51 -0.72 3.53 -16.69
C SER A 51 0.78 3.81 -16.55
N MET A 52 1.59 3.27 -17.46
CA MET A 52 3.04 3.48 -17.44
C MET A 52 3.42 4.97 -17.48
N LEU A 53 2.63 5.78 -18.20
CA LEU A 53 2.78 7.24 -18.25
C LEU A 53 2.45 7.93 -16.91
N ASP A 54 1.45 7.43 -16.19
CA ASP A 54 1.08 7.97 -14.87
C ASP A 54 2.15 7.68 -13.83
N THR A 55 2.79 6.53 -13.90
CA THR A 55 3.85 6.10 -12.97
C THR A 55 5.19 6.80 -13.18
N MET A 56 5.37 7.52 -14.29
CA MET A 56 6.56 8.36 -14.53
C MET A 56 6.43 9.77 -13.91
N ARG A 57 5.29 10.11 -13.28
CA ARG A 57 5.03 11.44 -12.71
C ARG A 57 4.78 11.35 -11.20
N THR A 58 5.70 11.87 -10.38
CA THR A 58 5.65 11.78 -8.90
C THR A 58 4.31 12.20 -8.27
N PRO A 59 3.66 13.31 -8.68
CA PRO A 59 2.36 13.70 -8.12
C PRO A 59 1.25 12.66 -8.36
N ARG A 60 1.34 11.89 -9.46
CA ARG A 60 0.35 10.86 -9.80
C ARG A 60 0.56 9.57 -8.99
N LEU A 61 1.77 9.32 -8.51
CA LEU A 61 2.07 8.20 -7.61
C LEU A 61 1.35 8.38 -6.27
N LEU A 62 1.52 9.55 -5.63
CA LEU A 62 0.85 9.86 -4.36
C LEU A 62 -0.67 9.84 -4.52
N ALA A 63 -1.21 10.43 -5.59
CA ALA A 63 -2.65 10.42 -5.85
C ALA A 63 -3.20 8.99 -5.98
N THR A 64 -2.46 8.08 -6.63
CA THR A 64 -2.81 6.67 -6.75
C THR A 64 -2.79 5.97 -5.39
N GLY A 65 -1.73 6.17 -4.61
CA GLY A 65 -1.62 5.64 -3.25
C GLY A 65 -2.76 6.11 -2.33
N LEU A 66 -3.10 7.39 -2.38
CA LEU A 66 -4.22 7.95 -1.62
C LEU A 66 -5.57 7.38 -2.07
N ALA A 67 -5.79 7.18 -3.38
CA ALA A 67 -7.01 6.57 -3.89
C ALA A 67 -7.18 5.12 -3.38
N MET A 68 -6.11 4.33 -3.38
CA MET A 68 -6.12 2.98 -2.80
C MET A 68 -6.37 3.02 -1.29
N LEU A 69 -5.68 3.91 -0.57
CA LEU A 69 -5.84 4.05 0.87
C LEU A 69 -7.25 4.50 1.26
N ARG A 70 -7.91 5.35 0.46
CA ARG A 70 -9.32 5.72 0.64
C ARG A 70 -10.24 4.51 0.53
N ALA A 71 -10.05 3.69 -0.51
CA ALA A 71 -10.85 2.47 -0.68
C ALA A 71 -10.60 1.47 0.46
N ALA A 72 -9.34 1.32 0.92
CA ALA A 72 -9.01 0.48 2.05
C ALA A 72 -9.60 1.01 3.37
N ALA A 73 -9.57 2.32 3.59
CA ALA A 73 -10.17 2.96 4.75
C ALA A 73 -11.70 2.77 4.77
N ALA A 74 -12.35 2.86 3.61
CA ALA A 74 -13.79 2.60 3.49
C ALA A 74 -14.15 1.14 3.86
N LEU A 75 -13.32 0.17 3.47
CA LEU A 75 -13.48 -1.22 3.94
C LEU A 75 -13.31 -1.30 5.45
N LEU A 76 -12.18 -0.81 5.96
CA LEU A 76 -11.83 -0.88 7.39
C LEU A 76 -12.88 -0.23 8.30
N ALA A 77 -13.58 0.81 7.84
CA ALA A 77 -14.66 1.47 8.59
C ALA A 77 -15.86 0.55 8.87
N SER A 78 -16.08 -0.45 8.03
CA SER A 78 -17.17 -1.44 8.17
C SER A 78 -16.74 -2.75 8.85
N LEU A 79 -15.48 -2.86 9.24
CA LEU A 79 -14.87 -4.09 9.77
C LEU A 79 -14.46 -3.92 11.23
N PRO A 80 -14.22 -5.03 11.96
CA PRO A 80 -13.74 -4.97 13.34
C PRO A 80 -12.53 -4.03 13.49
N PRO A 81 -12.44 -3.22 14.57
CA PRO A 81 -11.34 -2.27 14.78
C PRO A 81 -9.95 -2.91 14.83
N CYS A 82 -9.84 -4.22 15.05
CA CYS A 82 -8.59 -4.97 15.04
C CYS A 82 -8.19 -5.51 13.66
N THR A 83 -9.02 -5.35 12.62
CA THR A 83 -8.71 -5.82 11.26
C THR A 83 -7.43 -5.13 10.75
N PRO A 84 -6.39 -5.90 10.40
CA PRO A 84 -5.11 -5.35 9.96
C PRO A 84 -5.17 -4.87 8.51
N LEU A 85 -4.36 -3.86 8.20
CA LEU A 85 -4.04 -3.48 6.82
C LEU A 85 -2.70 -4.12 6.44
N VAL A 86 -2.67 -4.81 5.31
CA VAL A 86 -1.46 -5.40 4.74
C VAL A 86 -1.18 -4.70 3.41
N VAL A 87 0.10 -4.50 3.12
CA VAL A 87 0.55 -3.90 1.87
C VAL A 87 1.35 -4.94 1.11
N HIS A 88 0.96 -5.21 -0.13
CA HIS A 88 1.69 -6.09 -1.03
C HIS A 88 2.14 -5.30 -2.26
N VAL A 89 3.44 -5.20 -2.43
CA VAL A 89 4.12 -4.33 -3.40
C VAL A 89 4.77 -5.18 -4.47
N PHE A 90 4.33 -5.02 -5.72
CA PHE A 90 4.87 -5.73 -6.86
C PHE A 90 5.80 -4.85 -7.70
N SER A 91 7.02 -5.35 -7.96
CA SER A 91 7.98 -4.73 -8.86
C SER A 91 8.32 -3.26 -8.54
N GLY A 92 8.99 -2.56 -9.45
CA GLY A 92 9.34 -1.15 -9.31
C GLY A 92 8.12 -0.22 -9.34
N GLY A 93 7.09 -0.56 -10.12
CA GLY A 93 5.88 0.26 -10.23
C GLY A 93 5.12 0.36 -8.91
N GLY A 94 4.92 -0.76 -8.23
CA GLY A 94 4.28 -0.79 -6.92
C GLY A 94 5.14 -0.08 -5.88
N ALA A 95 6.47 -0.29 -5.92
CA ALA A 95 7.41 0.32 -4.99
C ALA A 95 7.36 1.86 -5.04
N LEU A 96 7.31 2.43 -6.24
CA LEU A 96 7.22 3.88 -6.44
C LEU A 96 5.93 4.47 -5.83
N VAL A 97 4.80 3.80 -5.98
CA VAL A 97 3.52 4.25 -5.39
C VAL A 97 3.57 4.12 -3.86
N TRP A 98 4.11 3.00 -3.36
CA TRP A 98 4.22 2.75 -1.93
C TRP A 98 5.15 3.76 -1.25
N GLU A 99 6.31 4.03 -1.84
CA GLU A 99 7.28 5.01 -1.34
C GLU A 99 6.67 6.41 -1.26
N ALA A 100 6.04 6.88 -2.34
CA ALA A 100 5.37 8.19 -2.35
C ALA A 100 4.30 8.30 -1.24
N LEU A 101 3.52 7.23 -1.01
CA LEU A 101 2.50 7.19 0.04
C LEU A 101 3.13 7.16 1.44
N ARG A 102 4.21 6.41 1.62
CA ARG A 102 4.93 6.25 2.88
C ARG A 102 5.63 7.55 3.28
N ASP A 103 6.29 8.22 2.34
CA ASP A 103 6.94 9.52 2.54
C ASP A 103 5.94 10.59 2.94
N ALA A 104 4.79 10.65 2.25
CA ALA A 104 3.70 11.54 2.65
C ALA A 104 3.21 11.25 4.08
N SER A 105 3.18 9.97 4.48
CA SER A 105 2.81 9.60 5.86
C SER A 105 3.82 10.06 6.91
N PHE A 106 5.11 10.07 6.57
CA PHE A 106 6.15 10.64 7.43
C PHE A 106 6.02 12.16 7.50
N ALA A 107 5.80 12.82 6.36
CA ALA A 107 5.60 14.26 6.31
C ALA A 107 4.41 14.73 7.19
N VAL A 108 3.33 13.93 7.27
CA VAL A 108 2.21 14.20 8.18
C VAL A 108 2.61 14.08 9.65
N GLY A 109 3.48 13.11 9.99
CA GLY A 109 4.01 12.94 11.34
C GLY A 109 4.94 14.09 11.76
N ASP A 110 5.72 14.60 10.80
CA ASP A 110 6.67 15.69 11.01
C ASP A 110 6.04 17.08 10.88
N GLY A 111 4.74 17.16 10.55
CA GLY A 111 4.02 18.43 10.41
C GLY A 111 4.37 19.23 9.14
N CYS A 112 5.00 18.59 8.14
CA CYS A 112 5.41 19.21 6.88
C CYS A 112 4.58 18.78 5.66
N PHE A 113 3.52 17.98 5.86
CA PHE A 113 2.60 17.63 4.79
C PHE A 113 1.71 18.82 4.38
N ASP A 114 1.77 19.19 3.11
CA ASP A 114 1.10 20.35 2.50
C ASP A 114 -0.23 20.00 1.81
N GLY A 115 -0.68 18.75 1.92
CA GLY A 115 -1.96 18.28 1.36
C GLY A 115 -3.18 18.53 2.26
N SER A 116 -4.33 17.99 1.85
CA SER A 116 -5.60 18.22 2.56
C SER A 116 -5.64 17.56 3.94
N ALA A 117 -6.46 18.10 4.85
CA ALA A 117 -6.68 17.50 6.18
C ALA A 117 -7.26 16.07 6.10
N SER A 118 -8.08 15.80 5.07
CA SER A 118 -8.63 14.47 4.79
C SER A 118 -7.52 13.48 4.41
N ASP A 119 -6.58 13.90 3.56
CA ASP A 119 -5.42 13.08 3.19
C ASP A 119 -4.50 12.84 4.39
N ALA A 120 -4.27 13.87 5.20
CA ALA A 120 -3.51 13.72 6.43
C ALA A 120 -4.16 12.70 7.39
N ALA A 121 -5.50 12.65 7.47
CA ALA A 121 -6.21 11.66 8.29
C ALA A 121 -6.04 10.23 7.77
N LEU A 122 -6.10 10.04 6.45
CA LEU A 122 -5.84 8.75 5.80
C LEU A 122 -4.40 8.29 6.04
N LEU A 123 -3.42 9.17 5.84
CA LEU A 123 -2.00 8.88 6.06
C LEU A 123 -1.71 8.53 7.54
N ARG A 124 -2.40 9.14 8.50
CA ARG A 124 -2.36 8.71 9.91
C ARG A 124 -3.01 7.36 10.14
N LEU A 125 -4.08 7.02 9.40
CA LEU A 125 -4.69 5.69 9.43
C LEU A 125 -3.70 4.64 8.92
N LEU A 126 -3.00 4.91 7.81
CA LEU A 126 -1.96 4.04 7.26
C LEU A 126 -0.93 3.65 8.34
N ARG A 127 -0.31 4.64 8.98
CA ARG A 127 0.69 4.41 10.05
C ARG A 127 0.17 3.58 11.22
N ARG A 128 -1.12 3.71 11.54
CA ARG A 128 -1.75 3.00 12.66
C ARG A 128 -2.21 1.59 12.32
N ARG A 129 -2.56 1.33 11.05
CA ARG A 129 -3.24 0.09 10.62
C ARG A 129 -2.36 -0.87 9.85
N VAL A 130 -1.30 -0.40 9.19
CA VAL A 130 -0.38 -1.31 8.50
C VAL A 130 0.29 -2.22 9.53
N ARG A 131 0.25 -3.53 9.27
CA ARG A 131 0.87 -4.57 10.11
C ARG A 131 1.91 -5.39 9.39
N ALA A 132 1.86 -5.43 8.06
CA ALA A 132 2.82 -6.12 7.23
C ALA A 132 2.99 -5.42 5.89
N GLU A 133 4.22 -5.45 5.40
CA GLU A 133 4.63 -5.01 4.06
C GLU A 133 5.29 -6.22 3.38
N ILE A 134 4.77 -6.63 2.24
CA ILE A 134 5.26 -7.75 1.43
C ILE A 134 5.80 -7.15 0.14
N PHE A 135 7.06 -7.45 -0.19
CA PHE A 135 7.71 -6.99 -1.42
C PHE A 135 7.95 -8.19 -2.33
N ASP A 136 7.23 -8.25 -3.45
CA ASP A 136 7.37 -9.31 -4.45
C ASP A 136 8.06 -8.74 -5.69
N SER A 137 9.31 -9.18 -5.89
CA SER A 137 10.16 -8.76 -7.00
C SER A 137 10.32 -7.24 -7.10
N ALA A 138 10.03 -6.52 -6.01
CA ALA A 138 10.10 -5.07 -5.90
C ALA A 138 11.50 -4.65 -5.43
N PRO A 139 12.17 -3.73 -6.14
CA PRO A 139 13.49 -3.28 -5.72
C PRO A 139 13.36 -2.55 -4.39
N CYS A 140 14.27 -2.82 -3.45
CA CYS A 140 14.37 -2.07 -2.19
C CYS A 140 14.70 -0.58 -2.40
N ARG A 141 15.01 -0.18 -3.65
CA ARG A 141 15.26 1.18 -4.14
C ARG A 141 14.79 1.29 -5.59
N PRO A 142 13.63 1.87 -5.89
CA PRO A 142 13.28 2.16 -7.26
C PRO A 142 14.19 3.32 -7.74
N LEU A 143 14.92 3.11 -8.83
CA LEU A 143 15.76 4.05 -9.60
C LEU A 143 17.27 4.16 -9.32
N PHE A 144 17.81 3.84 -8.15
CA PHE A 144 19.28 3.80 -7.97
C PHE A 144 19.72 2.61 -7.10
N GLY A 145 20.41 1.66 -7.72
CA GLY A 145 21.08 0.59 -7.03
C GLY A 145 22.09 1.13 -6.01
N ALA A 146 22.20 0.45 -4.86
CA ALA A 146 23.34 0.48 -3.94
C ALA A 146 23.98 1.86 -3.62
N ALA A 147 23.21 2.84 -3.13
CA ALA A 147 23.79 3.95 -2.35
C ALA A 147 22.73 4.60 -1.46
N ALA A 148 23.03 4.69 -0.15
CA ALA A 148 22.25 5.26 0.97
C ALA A 148 21.51 4.24 1.85
N VAL A 149 22.26 3.42 2.58
CA VAL A 149 21.86 3.13 3.97
C VAL A 149 21.58 4.48 4.63
N THR A 150 20.32 4.82 4.88
CA THR A 150 19.98 5.75 5.95
C THR A 150 19.35 4.92 7.05
N ALA A 151 20.24 4.33 7.85
CA ALA A 151 19.96 4.22 9.26
C ALA A 151 19.50 5.60 9.75
N ARG A 152 18.35 5.66 10.42
CA ARG A 152 18.30 6.42 11.66
C ARG A 152 18.07 5.46 12.83
N PRO A 153 18.79 5.66 13.94
CA PRO A 153 18.92 4.69 15.01
C PRO A 153 17.87 5.00 16.08
N ALA A 154 16.71 4.37 16.02
CA ALA A 154 15.83 4.15 17.16
C ALA A 154 14.60 3.36 16.68
N CYS A 155 14.27 2.27 17.39
CA CYS A 155 13.04 1.48 17.22
C CYS A 155 13.08 0.51 16.02
N ALA A 156 13.84 -0.57 16.12
CA ALA A 156 13.40 -1.88 16.65
C ALA A 156 12.85 -2.79 15.52
N ARG A 157 13.53 -3.90 15.18
CA ARG A 157 13.62 -5.22 15.87
C ARG A 157 12.47 -6.13 15.43
N TRP A 158 12.82 -7.24 14.74
CA TRP A 158 12.00 -8.41 14.34
C TRP A 158 11.01 -8.16 13.17
N LEU A 159 10.86 -9.02 12.15
CA LEU A 159 10.85 -10.48 12.08
C LEU A 159 11.64 -11.03 10.88
N LEU A 160 12.68 -11.80 11.17
CA LEU A 160 13.05 -13.04 10.46
C LEU A 160 13.45 -14.01 11.57
N LEU A 161 13.01 -15.26 11.46
CA LEU A 161 13.03 -16.36 12.45
C LEU A 161 11.68 -16.58 13.16
N GLN A 162 10.86 -17.44 12.57
CA GLN A 162 10.50 -18.73 13.20
C GLN A 162 10.36 -19.78 12.08
N LEU A 163 11.49 -20.42 11.77
CA LEU A 163 11.58 -21.86 11.47
C LEU A 163 12.17 -22.51 12.72
#